data_AF-A0A0F9SWZ3-F1
#
_entry.id   AF-A0A0F9SWZ3-F1
#
_cell.length_a   1.000
_cell.length_b   1.000
_cell.length_c   1.000
_cell.angle_alpha   90.00
_cell.angle_beta   90.00
_cell.angle_gamma   90.00
#
_symmetry.space_group_name_H-M   'P 1'
#
loop_
_entity.id
_entity.type
_entity.pdbx_description
1 polymer ?
#
loop_
_entity_poly.entity_id
_entity_poly.type
_entity_poly.pdbx_seq_one_letter_code
_entity_poly.pdbx_strand_id
1 'polypeptide(L)'
;MSLNQKKHEWVPYQEIKNTIESMTNPEIKAFTSLMFATGCRVGEMSYNYEHNYAVYTIDDEDNKIKTGEKKVVTNGIRVKDIDINESRIRIRSPNFKYRKMTEKKAYVTLKLEPWLFWIIVNYISGWKPEEYIFSHSKRYYQYQLKKAGWKYTSHSLRKSRANFMLFDVSMNPRAVADMLGHADLTQIMTYTKTPESEYLDKMDKAKLPGDNLE
;
A
#
# COMPACT_ATOMS: atom_id res chain seq x y z
N MET A 1 6.31 -32.38 16.28
CA MET A 1 5.59 -31.79 15.12
C MET A 1 6.06 -30.35 14.97
N SER A 2 6.92 -30.09 13.98
CA SER A 2 7.46 -28.75 13.71
C SER A 2 6.34 -27.86 13.13
N LEU A 3 6.05 -26.75 13.80
CA LEU A 3 5.22 -25.68 13.25
C LEU A 3 5.94 -25.11 12.04
N ASN A 4 5.54 -25.56 10.84
CA ASN A 4 5.97 -24.97 9.58
C ASN A 4 5.64 -23.47 9.60
N GLN A 5 6.64 -22.65 9.94
CA GLN A 5 6.65 -21.22 9.71
C GLN A 5 6.49 -21.02 8.20
N LYS A 6 5.26 -20.77 7.74
CA LYS A 6 5.01 -20.34 6.36
C LYS A 6 5.79 -19.04 6.15
N LYS A 7 6.98 -19.13 5.57
CA LYS A 7 7.73 -17.98 5.06
C LYS A 7 6.74 -17.14 4.27
N HIS A 8 6.57 -15.87 4.67
CA HIS A 8 5.66 -14.94 4.00
C HIS A 8 6.21 -14.62 2.61
N GLU A 9 5.98 -15.52 1.65
CA GLU A 9 6.33 -15.39 0.25
C GLU A 9 5.48 -14.29 -0.40
N TRP A 10 6.11 -13.52 -1.28
CA TRP A 10 5.40 -12.65 -2.20
C TRP A 10 4.66 -13.53 -3.20
N VAL A 11 3.53 -13.03 -3.68
CA VAL A 11 2.73 -13.70 -4.71
C VAL A 11 3.17 -13.17 -6.08
N PRO A 12 3.38 -14.03 -7.08
CA PRO A 12 3.68 -13.61 -8.44
C PRO A 12 2.64 -12.63 -8.98
N TYR A 13 3.08 -11.60 -9.72
CA TYR A 13 2.21 -10.56 -10.26
C TYR A 13 1.04 -11.13 -11.08
N GLN A 14 1.31 -12.13 -11.93
CA GLN A 14 0.26 -12.76 -12.74
C GLN A 14 -0.78 -13.50 -11.88
N GLU A 15 -0.37 -14.14 -10.78
CA GLU A 15 -1.30 -14.81 -9.87
C GLU A 15 -2.16 -13.78 -9.13
N ILE A 16 -1.60 -12.64 -8.73
CA ILE A 16 -2.35 -11.50 -8.17
C ILE A 16 -3.39 -11.01 -9.16
N LYS A 17 -2.97 -10.71 -10.40
CA LYS A 17 -3.85 -10.23 -11.47
C LYS A 17 -5.01 -11.19 -11.70
N ASN A 18 -4.73 -12.47 -11.95
CA ASN A 18 -5.75 -13.49 -12.19
C ASN A 18 -6.73 -13.60 -11.00
N THR A 19 -6.21 -13.55 -9.77
CA THR A 19 -7.04 -13.63 -8.57
C THR A 19 -7.99 -12.44 -8.48
N ILE A 20 -7.52 -11.23 -8.73
CA ILE A 20 -8.35 -10.01 -8.69
C ILE A 20 -9.37 -10.00 -9.83
N GLU A 21 -8.96 -10.31 -11.06
CA GLU A 21 -9.84 -10.31 -12.23
C GLU A 21 -10.99 -11.31 -12.09
N SER A 22 -10.76 -12.46 -11.45
CA SER A 22 -11.78 -13.49 -11.19
C SER A 22 -12.80 -13.12 -10.10
N MET A 23 -12.57 -12.06 -9.31
CA MET A 23 -13.54 -11.62 -8.30
C MET A 23 -14.84 -11.17 -8.97
N THR A 24 -16.00 -11.65 -8.49
CA THR A 24 -17.30 -11.27 -9.09
C THR A 24 -17.92 -10.05 -8.41
N ASN A 25 -17.64 -9.84 -7.11
CA ASN A 25 -18.11 -8.66 -6.40
C ASN A 25 -17.27 -7.42 -6.80
N PRO A 26 -17.89 -6.38 -7.39
CA PRO A 26 -17.15 -5.22 -7.90
C PRO A 26 -16.45 -4.42 -6.80
N GLU A 27 -17.08 -4.27 -5.62
CA GLU A 27 -16.47 -3.59 -4.48
C GLU A 27 -15.25 -4.35 -3.95
N ILE A 28 -15.32 -5.67 -3.82
CA ILE A 28 -14.18 -6.47 -3.34
C ILE A 28 -13.05 -6.50 -4.37
N LYS A 29 -13.40 -6.54 -5.66
CA LYS A 29 -12.43 -6.40 -6.76
C LYS A 29 -11.71 -5.05 -6.68
N ALA A 30 -12.45 -3.95 -6.54
CA ALA A 30 -11.89 -2.61 -6.41
C ALA A 30 -11.08 -2.43 -5.13
N PHE A 31 -11.56 -2.97 -4.00
CA PHE A 31 -10.86 -2.95 -2.71
C PHE A 31 -9.49 -3.63 -2.81
N THR A 32 -9.47 -4.84 -3.36
CA THR A 32 -8.22 -5.61 -3.52
C THR A 32 -7.27 -4.94 -4.52
N SER A 33 -7.82 -4.37 -5.59
CA SER A 33 -7.08 -3.59 -6.59
C SER A 33 -6.40 -2.37 -5.99
N LEU A 34 -7.14 -1.55 -5.24
CA LEU A 34 -6.59 -0.39 -4.56
C LEU A 34 -5.58 -0.78 -3.48
N MET A 35 -5.81 -1.86 -2.74
CA MET A 35 -4.82 -2.41 -1.81
C MET A 35 -3.52 -2.81 -2.50
N PHE A 36 -3.61 -3.49 -3.65
CA PHE A 36 -2.43 -3.85 -4.43
C PHE A 36 -1.71 -2.61 -4.94
N ALA A 37 -2.42 -1.66 -5.55
CA ALA A 37 -1.86 -0.43 -6.10
C ALA A 37 -1.11 0.39 -5.04
N THR A 38 -1.73 0.56 -3.86
CA THR A 38 -1.24 1.45 -2.80
C THR A 38 -0.36 0.77 -1.78
N GLY A 39 -0.42 -0.55 -1.67
CA GLY A 39 0.16 -1.29 -0.55
C GLY A 39 -0.46 -0.93 0.81
N CYS A 40 -1.64 -0.30 0.83
CA CYS A 40 -2.35 0.02 2.06
C CYS A 40 -2.71 -1.23 2.87
N ARG A 41 -2.77 -1.08 4.19
CA ARG A 41 -3.33 -2.13 5.04
C ARG A 41 -4.85 -2.06 4.96
N VAL A 42 -5.52 -3.21 5.14
CA VAL A 42 -6.99 -3.31 5.13
C VAL A 42 -7.64 -2.22 5.98
N GLY A 43 -7.14 -2.00 7.21
CA GLY A 43 -7.68 -0.98 8.11
C GLY A 43 -7.51 0.46 7.59
N GLU A 44 -6.44 0.75 6.86
CA GLU A 44 -6.17 2.09 6.29
C GLU A 44 -7.23 2.49 5.25
N MET A 45 -7.88 1.50 4.63
CA MET A 45 -8.90 1.68 3.59
C MET A 45 -10.34 1.44 4.07
N SER A 46 -10.51 0.90 5.29
CA SER A 46 -11.83 0.55 5.81
C SER A 46 -12.47 1.74 6.52
N TYR A 47 -13.80 1.76 6.53
CA TYR A 47 -14.57 2.75 7.27
C TYR A 47 -14.51 2.50 8.78
N ASN A 48 -14.49 3.58 9.57
CA ASN A 48 -14.39 3.56 11.05
C ASN A 48 -13.26 2.65 11.58
N TYR A 49 -12.08 2.67 10.96
CA TYR A 49 -10.94 1.91 11.48
C TYR A 49 -10.24 2.69 12.58
N GLU A 50 -10.06 2.03 13.72
CA GLU A 50 -9.36 2.57 14.87
C GLU A 50 -7.97 1.94 15.01
N HIS A 51 -6.96 2.79 15.14
CA HIS A 51 -5.58 2.39 15.39
C HIS A 51 -5.06 3.03 16.67
N ASN A 52 -4.69 2.20 17.64
CA ASN A 52 -4.02 2.63 18.86
C ASN A 52 -2.51 2.49 18.66
N TYR A 53 -1.75 3.53 19.00
CA TYR A 53 -0.29 3.44 19.08
C TYR A 53 0.19 4.04 20.39
N ALA A 54 1.22 3.39 20.93
CA ALA A 54 1.95 3.87 22.09
C ALA A 54 2.69 5.15 21.71
N VAL A 55 2.54 6.17 22.54
CA VAL A 55 3.31 7.41 22.48
C VAL A 55 4.20 7.44 23.69
N TYR A 56 5.49 7.58 23.44
CA TYR A 56 6.49 7.80 24.48
C TYR A 56 6.75 9.29 24.53
N THR A 57 6.38 9.93 25.63
CA THR A 57 6.76 11.31 25.93
C THR A 57 7.85 11.27 26.98
N ILE A 58 8.95 11.97 26.71
CA ILE A 58 9.98 12.22 27.72
C ILE A 58 9.43 13.36 28.58
N ASP A 59 9.34 13.11 29.89
CA ASP A 59 9.02 14.14 30.87
C ASP A 59 10.31 14.87 31.23
N ASP A 60 10.45 16.12 30.79
CA ASP A 60 11.70 16.89 30.88
C ASP A 60 12.14 17.18 32.32
N GLU A 61 11.23 17.11 33.29
CA GLU A 61 11.52 17.36 34.71
C GLU A 61 12.13 16.16 35.45
N ASP A 62 11.90 14.93 34.96
CA ASP A 62 12.15 13.70 35.72
C ASP A 62 12.92 12.62 34.93
N ASN A 63 13.22 12.85 33.64
CA ASN A 63 13.78 11.85 32.71
C ASN A 63 13.00 10.51 32.67
N LYS A 64 11.73 10.53 33.08
CA LYS A 64 10.86 9.35 33.06
C LYS A 64 10.13 9.27 31.72
N ILE A 65 10.15 8.08 31.13
CA ILE A 65 9.37 7.78 29.94
C ILE A 65 7.91 7.58 30.35
N LYS A 66 7.03 8.51 29.99
CA LYS A 66 5.57 8.33 30.10
C LYS A 66 5.06 7.64 28.84
N THR A 67 4.41 6.50 29.02
CA THR A 67 3.67 5.79 27.97
C THR A 67 2.21 6.23 27.97
N GLY A 68 1.78 6.91 26.92
CA GLY A 68 0.38 7.19 26.63
C GLY A 68 -0.12 6.37 25.45
N GLU A 69 -1.44 6.24 25.31
CA GLU A 69 -2.06 5.71 24.10
C GLU A 69 -2.69 6.85 23.30
N LYS A 70 -2.40 6.92 22.00
CA LYS A 70 -3.17 7.76 21.08
C LYS A 70 -4.00 6.89 20.16
N LYS A 71 -5.26 7.28 20.02
CA LYS A 71 -6.24 6.68 19.12
C LYS A 71 -6.35 7.52 17.85
N VAL A 72 -6.24 6.87 16.69
CA VAL A 72 -6.54 7.49 15.39
C VAL A 72 -7.69 6.73 14.75
N VAL A 73 -8.72 7.46 14.35
CA VAL A 73 -9.86 6.95 13.59
C VAL A 73 -9.73 7.40 12.15
N THR A 74 -9.95 6.49 11.20
CA THR A 74 -10.04 6.79 9.77
C THR A 74 -11.34 6.25 9.21
N ASN A 75 -11.79 6.91 8.15
CA ASN A 75 -12.94 6.50 7.36
C ASN A 75 -12.54 5.96 5.98
N GLY A 76 -11.25 5.69 5.77
CA GLY A 76 -10.71 5.18 4.51
C GLY A 76 -10.34 6.28 3.51
N ILE A 77 -10.44 5.95 2.23
CA ILE A 77 -10.07 6.82 1.10
C ILE A 77 -11.34 7.42 0.49
N ARG A 78 -11.35 8.72 0.20
CA ARG A 78 -12.43 9.39 -0.54
C ARG A 78 -12.10 9.46 -2.03
N VAL A 79 -13.12 9.69 -2.85
CA VAL A 79 -12.94 9.88 -4.30
C VAL A 79 -11.98 11.04 -4.60
N LYS A 80 -12.05 12.15 -3.86
CA LYS A 80 -11.13 13.31 -4.01
C LYS A 80 -9.66 13.01 -3.69
N ASP A 81 -9.39 11.89 -3.02
CA ASP A 81 -8.03 11.44 -2.75
C ASP A 81 -7.42 10.71 -3.95
N ILE A 82 -8.23 10.41 -4.97
CA ILE A 82 -7.82 9.82 -6.24
C ILE A 82 -7.81 10.89 -7.34
N ASP A 83 -6.62 11.15 -7.88
CA ASP A 83 -6.37 12.02 -9.02
C ASP A 83 -6.22 11.14 -10.27
N ILE A 84 -7.15 11.27 -11.22
CA ILE A 84 -7.19 10.48 -12.45
C ILE A 84 -6.96 11.41 -13.64
N ASN A 85 -6.06 11.01 -14.52
CA ASN A 85 -5.97 11.57 -15.86
C ASN A 85 -5.95 10.44 -16.90
N GLU A 86 -5.82 10.81 -18.18
CA GLU A 86 -5.88 9.88 -19.32
C GLU A 86 -4.83 8.76 -19.31
N SER A 87 -3.74 8.90 -18.55
CA SER A 87 -2.61 7.98 -18.57
C SER A 87 -2.23 7.39 -17.21
N ARG A 88 -2.72 7.96 -16.10
CA ARG A 88 -2.36 7.54 -14.75
C ARG A 88 -3.42 7.87 -13.71
N ILE A 89 -3.37 7.08 -12.63
CA ILE A 89 -4.07 7.29 -11.38
C ILE A 89 -3.04 7.58 -10.31
N ARG A 90 -3.24 8.64 -9.54
CA ARG A 90 -2.51 8.93 -8.30
C ARG A 90 -3.47 8.80 -7.13
N ILE A 91 -3.12 7.96 -6.16
CA ILE A 91 -3.97 7.71 -4.98
C ILE A 91 -3.24 8.23 -3.76
N ARG A 92 -3.89 9.13 -3.02
CA ARG A 92 -3.47 9.57 -1.69
C ARG A 92 -4.09 8.66 -0.66
N SER A 93 -3.25 8.08 0.20
CA SER A 93 -3.71 7.22 1.29
C SER A 93 -3.22 7.73 2.64
N PRO A 94 -4.01 7.55 3.71
CA PRO A 94 -3.64 8.00 5.04
C PRO A 94 -2.40 7.27 5.58
N ASN A 95 -1.47 8.02 6.20
CA ASN A 95 -0.29 7.48 6.87
C ASN A 95 -0.46 7.49 8.40
N PHE A 96 -0.53 6.30 9.00
CA PHE A 96 -0.82 6.13 10.44
C PHE A 96 0.43 6.14 11.33
N LYS A 97 1.63 5.92 10.77
CA LYS A 97 2.86 5.83 11.56
C LYS A 97 3.62 7.16 11.70
N TYR A 98 3.51 8.04 10.73
CA TYR A 98 4.29 9.28 10.68
C TYR A 98 3.41 10.47 10.33
N ARG A 99 2.88 11.18 11.34
CA ARG A 99 2.08 12.40 11.16
C ARG A 99 2.79 13.50 10.34
N LYS A 100 4.12 13.46 10.25
CA LYS A 100 4.93 14.45 9.51
C LYS A 100 4.95 14.21 7.98
N MET A 101 4.64 13.00 7.50
CA MET A 101 4.47 12.72 6.07
C MET A 101 2.98 12.59 5.78
N THR A 102 2.42 13.66 5.22
CA THR A 102 0.98 13.90 5.19
C THR A 102 0.19 12.83 4.41
N GLU A 103 0.74 12.23 3.35
CA GLU A 103 0.01 11.28 2.50
C GLU A 103 0.97 10.33 1.77
N LYS A 104 0.66 9.02 1.69
CA LYS A 104 1.39 8.13 0.76
C LYS A 104 0.76 8.26 -0.62
N LYS A 105 1.58 8.36 -1.67
CA LYS A 105 1.12 8.47 -3.06
C LYS A 105 1.44 7.19 -3.82
N ALA A 106 0.42 6.52 -4.30
CA ALA A 106 0.55 5.39 -5.23
C ALA A 106 0.29 5.83 -6.66
N TYR A 107 0.94 5.15 -7.61
CA TYR A 107 0.76 5.38 -9.04
C TYR A 107 0.33 4.09 -9.74
N VAL A 108 -0.70 4.19 -10.57
CA VAL A 108 -1.09 3.17 -11.56
C VAL A 108 -1.06 3.86 -12.91
N THR A 109 -0.42 3.26 -13.91
CA THR A 109 -0.38 3.84 -15.27
C THR A 109 -1.15 2.95 -16.23
N LEU A 110 -1.87 3.58 -17.17
CA LEU A 110 -2.62 2.88 -18.20
C LEU A 110 -1.68 2.04 -19.09
N LYS A 111 -0.45 2.52 -19.32
CA LYS A 111 0.57 1.84 -20.13
C LYS A 111 1.06 0.54 -19.50
N LEU A 112 1.34 0.53 -18.19
CA LEU A 112 1.90 -0.63 -17.50
C LEU A 112 0.83 -1.59 -16.98
N GLU A 113 -0.29 -1.04 -16.49
CA GLU A 113 -1.28 -1.79 -15.73
C GLU A 113 -2.71 -1.43 -16.18
N PRO A 114 -3.06 -1.62 -17.47
CA PRO A 114 -4.36 -1.21 -18.00
C PRO A 114 -5.53 -1.91 -17.29
N TRP A 115 -5.35 -3.19 -16.93
CA TRP A 115 -6.34 -3.96 -16.17
C TRP A 115 -6.65 -3.32 -14.81
N LEU A 116 -5.61 -2.88 -14.09
CA LEU A 116 -5.74 -2.28 -12.77
C LEU A 116 -6.32 -0.87 -12.85
N PHE A 117 -5.86 -0.11 -13.85
CA PHE A 117 -6.38 1.22 -14.16
C PHE A 117 -7.89 1.18 -14.36
N TRP A 118 -8.38 0.33 -15.28
CA TRP A 118 -9.80 0.28 -15.62
C TRP A 118 -10.67 -0.28 -14.51
N ILE A 119 -10.19 -1.21 -13.69
CA ILE A 119 -10.94 -1.65 -12.50
C ILE A 119 -11.22 -0.47 -11.57
N ILE A 120 -10.21 0.36 -11.29
CA ILE A 120 -10.33 1.49 -10.36
C ILE A 120 -11.23 2.58 -10.97
N VAL A 121 -10.98 2.98 -12.23
CA VAL A 121 -11.77 4.02 -12.91
C VAL A 121 -13.24 3.61 -13.01
N ASN A 122 -13.53 2.39 -13.47
CA ASN A 122 -14.91 1.94 -13.64
C ASN A 122 -15.65 1.84 -12.31
N TYR A 123 -14.97 1.45 -11.23
CA TYR A 123 -15.61 1.33 -9.93
C TYR A 123 -16.03 2.69 -9.36
N ILE A 124 -15.21 3.73 -9.51
CA ILE A 124 -15.49 5.06 -8.94
C ILE A 124 -16.18 6.02 -9.92
N SER A 125 -16.39 5.59 -11.17
CA SER A 125 -17.07 6.42 -12.19
C SER A 125 -18.49 6.77 -11.73
N GLY A 126 -18.82 8.06 -11.74
CA GLY A 126 -20.12 8.58 -11.30
C GLY A 126 -20.23 8.86 -9.80
N TRP A 127 -19.19 8.59 -9.01
CA TRP A 127 -19.17 8.91 -7.58
C TRP A 127 -18.83 10.39 -7.34
N LYS A 128 -19.33 10.95 -6.24
CA LYS A 128 -19.05 12.32 -5.83
C LYS A 128 -17.70 12.40 -5.10
N PRO A 129 -16.96 13.51 -5.23
CA PRO A 129 -15.64 13.67 -4.61
C PRO A 129 -15.57 13.40 -3.10
N GLU A 130 -16.65 13.67 -2.36
CA GLU A 130 -16.68 13.52 -0.90
C GLU A 130 -17.07 12.12 -0.41
N GLU A 131 -17.47 11.22 -1.31
CA GLU A 131 -17.86 9.86 -0.95
C GLU A 131 -16.63 9.02 -0.60
N TYR A 132 -16.75 8.21 0.44
CA TYR A 132 -15.76 7.19 0.77
C TYR A 132 -15.91 6.02 -0.19
N ILE A 133 -14.81 5.61 -0.81
CA ILE A 133 -14.79 4.53 -1.80
C ILE A 133 -15.24 3.19 -1.19
N PHE A 134 -15.05 3.06 0.12
CA PHE A 134 -15.34 1.88 0.92
C PHE A 134 -16.02 2.29 2.23
N SER A 135 -17.20 1.72 2.49
CA SER A 135 -18.05 2.10 3.62
C SER A 135 -18.15 1.04 4.71
N HIS A 136 -17.46 -0.09 4.53
CA HIS A 136 -17.54 -1.20 5.48
C HIS A 136 -16.31 -1.30 6.40
N SER A 137 -16.50 -2.06 7.49
CA SER A 137 -15.45 -2.28 8.48
C SER A 137 -14.34 -3.20 7.96
N LYS A 138 -13.17 -3.13 8.61
CA LYS A 138 -12.05 -4.06 8.36
C LYS A 138 -12.48 -5.53 8.42
N ARG A 139 -13.33 -5.89 9.38
CA ARG A 139 -13.81 -7.27 9.56
C ARG A 139 -14.63 -7.75 8.37
N TYR A 140 -15.47 -6.87 7.81
CA TYR A 140 -16.25 -7.17 6.61
C TYR A 140 -15.34 -7.47 5.42
N TYR A 141 -14.40 -6.59 5.09
CA TYR A 141 -13.50 -6.83 3.96
C TYR A 141 -12.63 -8.06 4.14
N GLN A 142 -12.13 -8.32 5.36
CA GLN A 142 -11.39 -9.55 5.64
C GLN A 142 -12.24 -10.81 5.41
N TYR A 143 -13.52 -10.78 5.77
CA TYR A 143 -14.44 -11.88 5.52
C TYR A 143 -14.72 -12.06 4.02
N GLN A 144 -15.01 -10.98 3.31
CA GLN A 144 -15.33 -11.02 1.88
C GLN A 144 -14.14 -11.46 1.03
N LEU A 145 -12.92 -11.01 1.37
CA LEU A 145 -11.68 -11.49 0.73
C LEU A 145 -11.56 -13.01 0.85
N LYS A 146 -11.72 -13.57 2.06
CA LYS A 146 -11.70 -15.02 2.26
C LYS A 146 -12.76 -15.74 1.43
N LYS A 147 -13.98 -15.21 1.38
CA LYS A 147 -15.08 -15.77 0.58
C LYS A 147 -14.78 -15.73 -0.92
N ALA A 148 -14.08 -14.69 -1.39
CA ALA A 148 -13.62 -14.56 -2.78
C ALA A 148 -12.40 -15.44 -3.10
N GLY A 149 -12.02 -16.38 -2.23
CA GLY A 149 -10.88 -17.28 -2.45
C GLY A 149 -9.52 -16.62 -2.18
N TRP A 150 -9.48 -15.44 -1.56
CA TRP A 150 -8.23 -14.78 -1.22
C TRP A 150 -7.48 -15.56 -0.14
N LYS A 151 -6.45 -16.31 -0.56
CA LYS A 151 -5.64 -17.18 0.31
C LYS A 151 -4.43 -16.47 0.95
N TYR A 152 -4.21 -15.20 0.64
CA TYR A 152 -3.02 -14.47 1.08
C TYR A 152 -3.30 -13.46 2.18
N THR A 153 -2.23 -13.01 2.84
CA THR A 153 -2.35 -11.90 3.78
C THR A 153 -2.41 -10.56 3.03
N SER A 154 -2.99 -9.54 3.65
CA SER A 154 -2.88 -8.17 3.14
C SER A 154 -1.42 -7.69 3.02
N HIS A 155 -0.54 -8.23 3.88
CA HIS A 155 0.89 -7.95 3.80
C HIS A 155 1.53 -8.56 2.54
N SER A 156 1.06 -9.72 2.08
CA SER A 156 1.52 -10.35 0.84
C SER A 156 1.26 -9.46 -0.38
N LEU A 157 0.09 -8.80 -0.47
CA LEU A 157 -0.20 -7.81 -1.52
C LEU A 157 0.83 -6.70 -1.57
N ARG A 158 1.13 -6.14 -0.40
CA ARG A 158 2.12 -5.06 -0.26
C ARG A 158 3.51 -5.50 -0.68
N LYS A 159 3.93 -6.72 -0.30
CA LYS A 159 5.19 -7.31 -0.75
C LYS A 159 5.21 -7.53 -2.27
N SER A 160 4.13 -8.07 -2.83
CA SER A 160 4.00 -8.28 -4.28
C SER A 160 4.07 -6.97 -5.05
N ARG A 161 3.41 -5.90 -4.56
CA ARG A 161 3.51 -4.57 -5.17
C ARG A 161 4.94 -4.05 -5.14
N ALA A 162 5.62 -4.15 -4.00
CA ALA A 162 7.01 -3.75 -3.88
C ALA A 162 7.90 -4.48 -4.89
N ASN A 163 7.77 -5.80 -4.99
CA ASN A 163 8.55 -6.63 -5.91
C ASN A 163 8.28 -6.26 -7.37
N PHE A 164 7.01 -6.16 -7.78
CA PHE A 164 6.65 -5.75 -9.14
C PHE A 164 7.28 -4.41 -9.52
N MET A 165 7.20 -3.40 -8.65
CA MET A 165 7.77 -2.09 -8.94
C MET A 165 9.30 -2.11 -9.02
N LEU A 166 9.98 -2.89 -8.17
CA LEU A 166 11.44 -2.96 -8.11
C LEU A 166 12.06 -3.75 -9.27
N PHE A 167 11.43 -4.86 -9.66
CA PHE A 167 12.04 -5.82 -10.58
C PHE A 167 11.43 -5.77 -11.97
N ASP A 168 10.10 -5.68 -12.06
CA ASP A 168 9.42 -5.73 -13.36
C ASP A 168 9.35 -4.32 -13.98
N VAL A 169 9.14 -3.30 -13.14
CA VAL A 169 9.12 -1.88 -13.57
C VAL A 169 10.51 -1.23 -13.44
N SER A 170 11.46 -1.85 -12.72
CA SER A 170 12.79 -1.30 -12.46
C SER A 170 12.77 0.09 -11.81
N MET A 171 11.80 0.34 -10.92
CA MET A 171 11.66 1.61 -10.20
C MET A 171 12.74 1.75 -9.11
N ASN A 172 13.23 2.97 -8.90
CA ASN A 172 14.17 3.29 -7.83
C ASN A 172 13.60 2.84 -6.46
N PRO A 173 14.36 2.08 -5.65
CA PRO A 173 13.89 1.59 -4.35
C PRO A 173 13.43 2.67 -3.37
N ARG A 174 14.05 3.85 -3.38
CA ARG A 174 13.62 5.00 -2.57
C ARG A 174 12.23 5.46 -2.98
N ALA A 175 11.96 5.55 -4.28
CA ALA A 175 10.63 5.89 -4.77
C ALA A 175 9.59 4.83 -4.37
N VAL A 176 9.96 3.54 -4.38
CA VAL A 176 9.10 2.46 -3.87
C VAL A 176 8.87 2.59 -2.35
N ALA A 177 9.87 3.04 -1.58
CA ALA A 177 9.77 3.26 -0.13
C ALA A 177 8.80 4.36 0.20
N ASP A 178 8.92 5.48 -0.51
CA ASP A 178 8.06 6.64 -0.35
C ASP A 178 6.62 6.27 -0.77
N MET A 179 6.45 5.50 -1.86
CA MET A 179 5.13 5.00 -2.31
C MET A 179 4.45 4.12 -1.26
N LEU A 180 5.18 3.19 -0.67
CA LEU A 180 4.64 2.27 0.33
C LEU A 180 4.54 2.93 1.72
N GLY A 181 5.28 4.01 1.98
CA GLY A 181 5.36 4.68 3.27
C GLY A 181 6.25 3.93 4.27
N HIS A 182 7.40 3.45 3.81
CA HIS A 182 8.47 2.94 4.66
C HIS A 182 9.41 4.08 5.04
N ALA A 183 9.62 4.29 6.34
CA ALA A 183 10.57 5.30 6.82
C ALA A 183 12.04 4.87 6.65
N ASP A 184 12.27 3.57 6.47
CA ASP A 184 13.60 2.98 6.32
C ASP A 184 13.62 2.03 5.10
N LEU A 185 14.68 2.16 4.29
CA LEU A 185 14.96 1.33 3.12
C LEU A 185 15.21 -0.14 3.49
N THR A 186 15.70 -0.43 4.71
CA THR A 186 15.86 -1.82 5.18
C THR A 186 14.52 -2.57 5.18
N GLN A 187 13.39 -1.88 5.39
CA GLN A 187 12.08 -2.51 5.35
C GLN A 187 11.71 -2.96 3.93
N ILE A 188 12.20 -2.28 2.89
CA ILE A 188 12.10 -2.78 1.51
C ILE A 188 13.00 -3.98 1.30
N MET A 189 14.20 -3.97 1.87
CA MET A 189 15.11 -5.11 1.76
C MET A 189 14.51 -6.39 2.37
N THR A 190 13.62 -6.29 3.36
CA THR A 190 12.86 -7.47 3.87
C THR A 190 11.84 -8.04 2.87
N TYR A 191 11.53 -7.32 1.79
CA TYR A 191 10.62 -7.75 0.74
C TYR A 191 11.34 -8.39 -0.45
N THR A 192 12.66 -8.26 -0.52
CA THR A 192 13.50 -8.75 -1.61
C THR A 192 14.34 -9.93 -1.09
N LYS A 193 14.34 -11.08 -1.78
CA LYS A 193 15.35 -12.14 -1.54
C LYS A 193 16.71 -11.82 -2.19
N THR A 194 16.83 -10.63 -2.76
CA THR A 194 17.99 -10.18 -3.51
C THR A 194 19.16 -9.90 -2.56
N PRO A 195 20.37 -10.40 -2.84
CA PRO A 195 21.56 -10.03 -2.10
C PRO A 195 21.73 -8.50 -2.08
N GLU A 196 22.14 -7.96 -0.94
CA GLU A 196 22.36 -6.52 -0.72
C GLU A 196 23.22 -5.86 -1.82
N SER A 197 24.17 -6.61 -2.39
CA SER A 197 25.05 -6.16 -3.48
C SER A 197 24.32 -5.79 -4.77
N GLU A 198 23.28 -6.53 -5.17
CA GLU A 198 22.52 -6.26 -6.39
C GLU A 198 21.54 -5.09 -6.19
N TYR A 199 21.18 -4.81 -4.93
CA TYR A 199 20.38 -3.66 -4.55
C TYR A 199 21.21 -2.37 -4.56
N LEU A 200 22.44 -2.41 -4.03
CA LEU A 200 23.37 -1.28 -4.06
C LEU A 200 23.74 -0.88 -5.50
N ASP A 201 23.98 -1.86 -6.38
CA ASP A 201 24.25 -1.62 -7.80
C ASP A 201 23.08 -0.91 -8.51
N LYS A 202 21.83 -1.22 -8.13
CA LYS A 202 20.64 -0.51 -8.62
C LYS A 202 20.47 0.88 -8.02
N MET A 203 20.88 1.11 -6.77
CA MET A 203 20.87 2.44 -6.16
C MET A 203 21.89 3.37 -6.83
N ASP A 204 23.09 2.87 -7.12
CA ASP A 204 24.14 3.66 -7.79
C ASP A 204 23.79 3.98 -9.25
N LYS A 205 23.15 3.06 -9.96
CA LYS A 205 22.63 3.28 -11.33
C LYS A 205 21.40 4.18 -11.38
N ALA A 206 20.72 4.39 -10.25
CA ALA A 206 19.51 5.20 -10.16
C ALA A 206 19.74 6.62 -9.62
N LYS A 207 20.99 7.11 -9.58
CA LYS A 207 21.27 8.55 -9.54
C LYS A 207 20.56 9.19 -10.73
N LEU A 208 19.49 9.95 -10.44
CA LEU A 208 18.64 10.54 -11.45
C LEU A 208 19.47 11.45 -12.38
N PRO A 209 19.25 11.43 -13.70
CA PRO A 209 19.59 12.57 -14.54
C PRO A 209 18.63 13.71 -14.15
N GLY A 210 19.01 14.53 -13.17
CA GLY A 210 18.10 15.55 -12.64
C GLY A 210 18.59 16.44 -11.50
N ASP A 211 19.79 16.27 -10.97
CA ASP A 211 20.40 17.24 -10.03
C ASP A 211 21.15 18.38 -10.75
N ASN A 212 20.93 18.54 -12.06
CA ASN A 212 21.31 19.74 -12.82
C ASN A 212 20.04 20.48 -13.24
N LEU A 213 19.45 21.22 -12.31
CA LEU A 213 18.61 22.37 -12.60
C LEU A 213 19.33 23.60 -12.02
N GLU A 214 20.28 24.12 -12.81
CA GLU A 214 20.43 25.57 -12.95
C GLU A 214 19.34 26.08 -13.90
#